data_AF-A0A803YNC0-F1
#
_entry.id   AF-A0A803YNC0-F1
#
_cell.length_a   1.000
_cell.length_b   1.000
_cell.length_c   1.000
_cell.angle_alpha   90.00
_cell.angle_beta   90.00
_cell.angle_gamma   90.00
#
_symmetry.space_group_name_H-M   'P 1'
#
loop_
_entity.id
_entity.type
_entity.pdbx_description
1 polymer ?
#
loop_
_entity_poly.entity_id
_entity_poly.type
_entity_poly.pdbx_seq_one_letter_code
_entity_poly.pdbx_strand_id
1 'polypeptide(L)'
;MRHRAAYKRGYLDKKMTVILSDPSDDTKGFFDPNTEENLTYLQLKEKCVTEPGSGLCLLPLNSGSSWLPVRFGLEQIRAMLEEEMKKWAPIKFPALRGSVSAYHLMETGIIDRTLLEEVLEGSVSPEEVLRMDSVRKYLYGSGSIGGIVLQPSNQRMSIYEAMKQNIVVPGVALPLLEAQAATGFIIDPVNNQKLRVDEAVKEGVIGPEVHEKLQQAEGAVSGYKDPFTEESKKKMSFYDAMKNNLLLPGAALKLLEAQAATGFLTDPATSRRLSVRDAVRAGVVGEELTETLLRAERAVVGYTDPYTGSPISLCQAKNKKFSVEEALKAGLVGVEVYEKLLSAERAVTGYVDPYTKAPMSLFEAMNQGLIVKSHGVRLLEAQIATGGIIDPVHSHRIPVEVAYKRGLFDEEMNRVLSDPSDDTKGFFDPN
;
A
#
# COMPACT_ATOMS: atom_id res chain seq x y z
N MET A 1 10.77 11.93 -53.93
CA MET A 1 11.05 10.57 -54.44
C MET A 1 10.34 9.52 -53.57
N ARG A 2 9.22 9.03 -54.08
CA ARG A 2 8.63 7.68 -53.92
C ARG A 2 8.67 7.03 -52.53
N HIS A 3 7.69 7.34 -51.67
CA HIS A 3 7.27 6.49 -50.54
C HIS A 3 7.10 5.01 -50.98
N ARG A 4 6.71 4.76 -52.23
CA ARG A 4 6.68 3.42 -52.85
C ARG A 4 8.04 2.69 -52.86
N ALA A 5 9.16 3.40 -53.00
CA ALA A 5 10.49 2.81 -52.97
C ALA A 5 10.94 2.47 -51.54
N ALA A 6 10.57 3.30 -50.56
CA ALA A 6 10.80 3.05 -49.14
C ALA A 6 9.94 1.89 -48.62
N TYR A 7 8.68 1.78 -49.06
CA TYR A 7 7.81 0.62 -48.80
C TYR A 7 8.41 -0.68 -49.37
N LYS A 8 8.86 -0.67 -50.64
CA LYS A 8 9.53 -1.83 -51.26
C LYS A 8 10.83 -2.24 -50.57
N ARG A 9 11.46 -1.35 -49.81
CA ARG A 9 12.68 -1.61 -49.04
C ARG A 9 12.42 -1.88 -47.56
N GLY A 10 11.16 -1.97 -47.14
CA GLY A 10 10.76 -2.31 -45.77
C GLY A 10 10.87 -1.17 -44.75
N TYR A 11 11.18 0.06 -45.17
CA TYR A 11 11.33 1.21 -44.26
C TYR A 11 10.00 1.84 -43.83
N LEU A 12 8.92 1.53 -44.53
CA LEU A 12 7.57 2.03 -44.26
C LEU A 12 6.60 0.87 -44.36
N ASP A 13 5.68 0.76 -43.41
CA ASP A 13 4.63 -0.25 -43.45
C ASP A 13 3.49 0.14 -44.42
N LYS A 14 2.59 -0.81 -44.68
CA LYS A 14 1.52 -0.65 -45.67
C LYS A 14 0.45 0.36 -45.20
N LYS A 15 0.20 0.47 -43.90
CA LYS A 15 -0.74 1.45 -43.31
C LYS A 15 -0.18 2.87 -43.40
N MET A 16 1.07 3.07 -42.98
CA MET A 16 1.78 4.34 -43.03
C MET A 16 1.92 4.85 -44.47
N THR A 17 2.11 3.96 -45.44
CA THR A 17 2.17 4.33 -46.86
C THR A 17 0.81 4.82 -47.38
N VAL A 18 -0.30 4.25 -46.92
CA VAL A 18 -1.65 4.69 -47.30
C VAL A 18 -1.96 6.06 -46.69
N ILE A 19 -1.65 6.26 -45.39
CA ILE A 19 -1.84 7.54 -44.70
C ILE A 19 -1.05 8.67 -45.39
N LEU A 20 0.22 8.43 -45.71
CA LEU A 20 1.05 9.44 -46.39
C LEU A 20 0.70 9.68 -47.87
N SER A 21 -0.22 8.89 -48.45
CA SER A 21 -0.67 9.02 -49.84
C SER A 21 -2.05 9.68 -49.98
N ASP A 22 -2.80 9.79 -48.89
CA ASP A 22 -4.15 10.34 -48.87
C ASP A 22 -4.17 11.70 -48.13
N PRO A 23 -4.49 12.82 -48.81
CA PRO A 23 -4.49 14.17 -48.20
C PRO A 23 -5.72 14.42 -47.30
N SER A 24 -6.09 13.44 -46.46
CA SER A 24 -7.13 13.55 -45.44
C SER A 24 -6.63 14.33 -44.20
N ASP A 25 -7.55 14.69 -43.30
CA ASP A 25 -7.26 15.53 -42.11
C ASP A 25 -6.17 14.93 -41.21
N ASP A 26 -6.08 13.60 -41.18
CA ASP A 26 -5.09 12.83 -40.42
C ASP A 26 -3.62 13.12 -40.84
N THR A 27 -3.40 13.79 -41.99
CA THR A 27 -2.06 14.18 -42.46
C THR A 27 -1.70 15.65 -42.19
N LYS A 28 -2.67 16.46 -41.75
CA LYS A 28 -2.52 17.90 -41.49
C LYS A 28 -2.08 18.18 -40.04
N GLY A 29 -0.91 17.65 -39.67
CA GLY A 29 -0.39 17.76 -38.31
C GLY A 29 0.29 19.09 -37.95
N PHE A 30 0.35 20.06 -38.85
CA PHE A 30 1.07 21.33 -38.65
C PHE A 30 0.10 22.52 -38.68
N PHE A 31 0.26 23.45 -37.76
CA PHE A 31 -0.63 24.60 -37.61
C PHE A 31 -0.06 25.82 -38.33
N ASP A 32 -0.83 26.47 -39.19
CA ASP A 32 -0.41 27.73 -39.82
C ASP A 32 -0.60 28.91 -38.85
N PRO A 33 0.48 29.61 -38.44
CA PRO A 33 0.39 30.72 -37.52
C PRO A 33 -0.28 31.98 -38.11
N ASN A 34 -0.48 32.11 -39.43
CA ASN A 34 -1.17 33.28 -39.98
C ASN A 34 -2.68 33.06 -40.18
N THR A 35 -3.09 31.85 -40.54
CA THR A 35 -4.49 31.54 -40.89
C THR A 35 -5.19 30.63 -39.89
N GLU A 36 -4.48 30.08 -38.90
CA GLU A 36 -5.00 29.16 -37.87
C GLU A 36 -5.60 27.86 -38.43
N GLU A 37 -5.16 27.46 -39.63
CA GLU A 37 -5.61 26.23 -40.28
C GLU A 37 -4.59 25.10 -40.09
N ASN A 38 -5.09 23.87 -39.92
CA ASN A 38 -4.28 22.66 -39.97
C ASN A 38 -3.84 22.39 -41.41
N LEU A 39 -2.54 22.32 -41.62
CA LEU A 39 -1.88 22.11 -42.90
C LEU A 39 -0.87 20.95 -42.82
N THR A 40 -0.52 20.42 -43.99
CA THR A 40 0.64 19.55 -44.12
C THR A 40 1.93 20.38 -44.13
N TYR A 41 3.06 19.76 -43.75
CA TYR A 41 4.35 20.44 -43.78
C TYR A 41 4.73 20.99 -45.16
N LEU A 42 4.30 20.31 -46.24
CA LEU A 42 4.54 20.79 -47.62
C LEU A 42 3.78 22.08 -47.92
N GLN A 43 2.50 22.16 -47.53
CA GLN A 43 1.70 23.37 -47.67
C GLN A 43 2.26 24.53 -46.83
N LEU A 44 2.77 24.25 -45.63
CA LEU A 44 3.45 25.26 -44.80
C LEU A 44 4.75 25.73 -45.46
N LYS A 45 5.52 24.80 -46.04
CA LYS A 45 6.78 25.09 -46.74
C LYS A 45 6.58 25.90 -48.02
N GLU A 46 5.48 25.70 -48.75
CA GLU A 46 5.11 26.53 -49.92
C GLU A 46 4.85 28.00 -49.55
N LYS A 47 4.47 28.26 -48.30
CA LYS A 47 4.28 29.61 -47.77
C LYS A 47 5.58 30.26 -47.29
N CYS A 48 6.68 29.51 -47.20
CA CYS A 48 7.97 30.03 -46.78
C CYS A 48 8.73 30.73 -47.92
N VAL A 49 9.47 31.78 -47.57
CA VAL A 49 10.38 32.49 -48.46
C VAL A 49 11.80 31.94 -48.27
N THR A 50 12.51 31.68 -49.37
CA THR A 50 13.90 31.20 -49.29
C THR A 50 14.85 32.39 -49.32
N GLU A 51 15.69 32.52 -48.29
CA GLU A 51 16.67 33.61 -48.19
C GLU A 51 17.82 33.39 -49.20
N PRO A 52 18.07 34.34 -50.13
CA PRO A 52 19.02 34.14 -51.24
C PRO A 52 20.48 33.91 -50.82
N GLY A 53 20.88 34.33 -49.61
CA GLY A 53 22.26 34.21 -49.12
C GLY A 53 22.58 32.90 -48.39
N SER A 54 21.64 32.41 -47.60
CA SER A 54 21.82 31.22 -46.73
C SER A 54 21.11 29.98 -47.26
N GLY A 55 20.16 30.14 -48.19
CA GLY A 55 19.27 29.07 -48.65
C GLY A 55 18.25 28.62 -47.60
N LEU A 56 18.11 29.36 -46.49
CA LEU A 56 17.16 29.04 -45.42
C LEU A 56 15.73 29.32 -45.86
N CYS A 57 14.84 28.40 -45.51
CA CYS A 57 13.40 28.47 -45.80
C CYS A 57 12.69 29.10 -44.59
N LEU A 58 12.29 30.36 -44.71
CA LEU A 58 11.75 31.17 -43.61
C LEU A 58 10.25 31.38 -43.79
N LEU A 59 9.44 31.03 -42.80
CA LEU A 59 7.99 31.27 -42.82
C LEU A 59 7.70 32.73 -42.46
N PRO A 60 7.12 33.56 -43.35
CA PRO A 60 6.76 34.93 -43.03
C PRO A 60 5.58 34.97 -42.05
N LEU A 61 5.70 35.77 -40.99
CA LEU A 61 4.64 36.02 -40.00
C LEU A 61 4.13 37.45 -40.14
N ASN A 62 2.82 37.64 -40.21
CA ASN A 62 2.24 38.97 -40.22
C ASN A 62 2.34 39.55 -38.80
N SER A 63 3.00 40.70 -38.66
CA SER A 63 3.20 41.42 -37.39
C SER A 63 1.92 42.02 -36.78
N GLY A 64 0.75 41.65 -37.32
CA GLY A 64 -0.58 42.01 -36.81
C GLY A 64 -1.48 40.82 -36.49
N SER A 65 -1.01 39.58 -36.63
CA SER A 65 -1.78 38.39 -36.22
C SER A 65 -1.73 38.25 -34.70
N SER A 66 -2.85 37.93 -34.09
CA SER A 66 -3.14 37.83 -32.65
C SER A 66 -2.36 36.74 -31.88
N TRP A 67 -1.07 36.56 -32.15
CA TRP A 67 -0.14 35.72 -31.37
C TRP A 67 0.35 36.38 -30.09
N LEU A 68 -0.53 37.15 -29.45
CA LEU A 68 -0.43 37.26 -28.01
C LEU A 68 -1.15 36.04 -27.45
N PRO A 69 -0.45 35.07 -26.82
CA PRO A 69 -1.15 34.08 -26.01
C PRO A 69 -2.06 34.88 -25.08
N VAL A 70 -3.31 34.44 -24.96
CA VAL A 70 -4.32 34.98 -24.04
C VAL A 70 -3.59 35.58 -22.84
N ARG A 71 -3.52 36.93 -22.77
CA ARG A 71 -2.97 37.63 -21.63
C ARG A 71 -3.93 37.40 -20.46
N PHE A 72 -3.86 36.24 -19.82
CA PHE A 72 -3.89 36.28 -18.38
C PHE A 72 -2.50 36.78 -18.01
N GLY A 73 -2.38 38.08 -17.72
CA GLY A 73 -1.12 38.60 -17.17
C GLY A 73 -0.74 37.74 -15.95
N LEU A 74 0.55 37.54 -15.66
CA LEU A 74 0.96 36.84 -14.44
C LEU A 74 0.27 37.42 -13.19
N GLU A 75 -0.06 38.71 -13.21
CA GLU A 75 -0.88 39.38 -12.20
C GLU A 75 -2.35 38.92 -12.17
N GLN A 76 -2.98 38.63 -13.30
CA GLN A 76 -4.34 38.08 -13.39
C GLN A 76 -4.38 36.61 -12.98
N ILE A 77 -3.42 35.78 -13.41
CA ILE A 77 -3.29 34.39 -12.94
C ILE A 77 -3.07 34.38 -11.43
N ARG A 78 -2.18 35.25 -10.95
CA ARG A 78 -1.92 35.41 -9.52
C ARG A 78 -3.16 35.93 -8.78
N ALA A 79 -3.91 36.88 -9.32
CA ALA A 79 -5.14 37.37 -8.70
C ALA A 79 -6.23 36.29 -8.64
N MET A 80 -6.40 35.51 -9.72
CA MET A 80 -7.33 34.38 -9.75
C MET A 80 -6.93 33.28 -8.77
N LEU A 81 -5.62 32.95 -8.68
CA LEU A 81 -5.09 32.04 -7.68
C LEU A 81 -5.26 32.59 -6.27
N GLU A 82 -4.97 33.87 -6.02
CA GLU A 82 -5.15 34.51 -4.72
C GLU A 82 -6.63 34.55 -4.29
N GLU A 83 -7.57 34.77 -5.21
CA GLU A 83 -9.01 34.68 -4.94
C GLU A 83 -9.46 33.25 -4.60
N GLU A 84 -9.00 32.25 -5.36
CA GLU A 84 -9.25 30.84 -5.03
C GLU A 84 -8.60 30.48 -3.68
N MET A 85 -7.36 30.90 -3.44
CA MET A 85 -6.64 30.72 -2.17
C MET A 85 -7.42 31.29 -0.99
N LYS A 86 -8.07 32.45 -1.15
CA LYS A 86 -8.90 33.04 -0.08
C LYS A 86 -10.08 32.18 0.31
N LYS A 87 -10.63 31.37 -0.59
CA LYS A 87 -11.78 30.50 -0.30
C LYS A 87 -11.41 29.38 0.67
N TRP A 88 -10.26 28.73 0.48
CA TRP A 88 -9.83 27.60 1.31
C TRP A 88 -8.79 27.93 2.38
N ALA A 89 -8.12 29.08 2.33
CA ALA A 89 -7.18 29.54 3.36
C ALA A 89 -7.72 29.59 4.81
N PRO A 90 -9.00 29.95 5.08
CA PRO A 90 -9.51 29.98 6.45
C PRO A 90 -9.82 28.59 7.02
N ILE A 91 -9.99 27.57 6.18
CA ILE A 91 -10.36 26.23 6.61
C ILE A 91 -9.11 25.45 6.99
N LYS A 92 -8.89 25.34 8.30
CA LYS A 92 -7.70 24.71 8.87
C LYS A 92 -8.08 23.64 9.89
N PHE A 93 -7.41 22.51 9.77
CA PHE A 93 -7.56 21.37 10.65
C PHE A 93 -6.41 21.31 11.66
N PRO A 94 -6.69 21.09 12.96
CA PRO A 94 -5.65 20.87 13.95
C PRO A 94 -4.89 19.58 13.63
N ALA A 95 -3.55 19.68 13.52
CA ALA A 95 -2.67 18.55 13.27
C ALA A 95 -1.77 18.25 14.49
N LEU A 96 -0.92 17.21 14.43
CA LEU A 96 0.06 16.91 15.49
C LEU A 96 0.89 18.14 15.89
N ARG A 97 1.26 18.96 14.90
CA ARG A 97 2.02 20.20 15.07
C ARG A 97 1.37 21.33 14.27
N GLY A 98 0.60 22.18 14.94
CA GLY A 98 -0.03 23.35 14.33
C GLY A 98 -1.31 22.98 13.57
N SER A 99 -1.47 23.53 12.36
CA SER A 99 -2.68 23.38 11.58
C SER A 99 -2.38 23.11 10.10
N VAL A 100 -3.17 22.27 9.45
CA VAL A 100 -3.08 21.94 8.02
C VAL A 100 -4.30 22.51 7.30
N SER A 101 -4.12 23.08 6.11
CA SER A 101 -5.25 23.60 5.32
C SER A 101 -6.04 22.48 4.65
N ALA A 102 -7.33 22.71 4.41
CA ALA A 102 -8.18 21.77 3.68
C ALA A 102 -7.63 21.46 2.28
N TYR A 103 -7.15 22.47 1.56
CA TYR A 103 -6.51 22.30 0.25
C TYR A 103 -5.31 21.35 0.30
N HIS A 104 -4.48 21.43 1.35
CA HIS A 104 -3.33 20.53 1.48
C HIS A 104 -3.76 19.07 1.72
N LEU A 105 -4.84 18.85 2.47
CA LEU A 105 -5.42 17.51 2.61
C LEU A 105 -5.93 16.98 1.26
N MET A 106 -6.46 17.84 0.40
CA MET A 106 -6.91 17.46 -0.95
C MET A 106 -5.72 17.15 -1.87
N GLU A 107 -4.68 17.98 -1.89
CA GLU A 107 -3.47 17.73 -2.70
C GLU A 107 -2.76 16.43 -2.30
N THR A 108 -2.82 16.07 -1.02
CA THR A 108 -2.25 14.82 -0.52
C THR A 108 -3.18 13.61 -0.69
N GLY A 109 -4.38 13.81 -1.25
CA GLY A 109 -5.38 12.76 -1.46
C GLY A 109 -6.01 12.21 -0.18
N ILE A 110 -5.89 12.93 0.94
CA ILE A 110 -6.52 12.56 2.22
C ILE A 110 -8.03 12.84 2.17
N ILE A 111 -8.41 13.93 1.51
CA ILE A 111 -9.79 14.24 1.15
C ILE A 111 -9.89 14.36 -0.37
N ASP A 112 -11.06 14.06 -0.92
CA ASP A 112 -11.32 14.24 -2.35
C ASP A 112 -11.79 15.67 -2.64
N ARG A 113 -11.86 15.99 -3.94
CA ARG A 113 -12.31 17.31 -4.41
C ARG A 113 -13.76 17.59 -4.01
N THR A 114 -14.61 16.56 -4.05
CA THR A 114 -16.02 16.65 -3.66
C THR A 114 -16.20 17.05 -2.20
N LEU A 115 -15.47 16.41 -1.28
CA LEU A 115 -15.55 16.75 0.14
C LEU A 115 -14.98 18.15 0.42
N LEU A 116 -13.94 18.58 -0.31
CA LEU A 116 -13.44 19.96 -0.20
C LEU A 116 -14.50 20.98 -0.62
N GLU A 117 -15.23 20.73 -1.71
CA GLU A 117 -16.32 21.58 -2.19
C GLU A 117 -17.47 21.64 -1.18
N GLU A 118 -17.90 20.51 -0.62
CA GLU A 118 -18.94 20.46 0.42
C GLU A 118 -18.55 21.24 1.69
N VAL A 119 -17.28 21.21 2.07
CA VAL A 119 -16.74 21.96 3.22
C VAL A 119 -16.67 23.46 2.92
N LEU A 120 -16.37 23.84 1.68
CA LEU A 120 -16.36 25.24 1.23
C LEU A 120 -17.78 25.83 1.15
N GLU A 121 -18.75 25.02 0.74
CA GLU A 121 -20.17 25.39 0.69
C GLU A 121 -20.82 25.43 2.08
N GLY A 122 -20.15 24.87 3.11
CA GLY A 122 -20.65 24.80 4.48
C GLY A 122 -21.66 23.68 4.72
N SER A 123 -21.83 22.78 3.74
CA SER A 123 -22.66 21.57 3.84
C SER A 123 -22.07 20.57 4.84
N VAL A 124 -20.74 20.52 4.95
CA VAL A 124 -20.02 19.69 5.91
C VAL A 124 -19.13 20.58 6.78
N SER A 125 -19.24 20.44 8.09
CA SER A 125 -18.42 21.20 9.03
C SER A 125 -16.98 20.64 9.14
N PRO A 126 -15.96 21.48 9.41
CA PRO A 126 -14.61 21.00 9.69
C PRO A 126 -14.57 19.96 10.84
N GLU A 127 -15.44 20.09 11.84
CA GLU A 127 -15.56 19.14 12.95
C GLU A 127 -16.11 17.76 12.52
N GLU A 128 -16.91 17.69 11.45
CA GLU A 128 -17.36 16.42 10.86
C GLU A 128 -16.24 15.74 10.07
N VAL A 129 -15.50 16.50 9.27
CA VAL A 129 -14.31 15.99 8.56
C VAL A 129 -13.28 15.43 9.54
N LEU A 130 -13.09 16.10 10.69
CA LEU A 130 -12.21 15.61 11.77
C LEU A 130 -12.72 14.34 12.47
N ARG A 131 -14.00 14.00 12.33
CA ARG A 131 -14.56 12.76 12.89
C ARG A 131 -14.43 11.58 11.94
N MET A 132 -14.18 11.80 10.65
CA MET A 132 -14.01 10.73 9.66
C MET A 132 -12.74 9.92 9.95
N ASP A 133 -12.88 8.59 10.05
CA ASP A 133 -11.75 7.70 10.36
C ASP A 133 -10.65 7.74 9.30
N SER A 134 -11.02 7.92 8.02
CA SER A 134 -10.08 8.12 6.91
C SER A 134 -9.17 9.31 7.20
N VAL A 135 -9.71 10.48 7.55
CA VAL A 135 -8.94 11.70 7.80
C VAL A 135 -8.19 11.64 9.13
N ARG A 136 -8.82 11.13 10.20
CA ARG A 136 -8.20 11.01 11.53
C ARG A 136 -6.95 10.14 11.51
N LYS A 137 -6.96 9.04 10.75
CA LYS A 137 -5.81 8.16 10.60
C LYS A 137 -4.60 8.93 10.05
N TYR A 138 -4.79 9.86 9.11
CA TYR A 138 -3.72 10.69 8.56
C TYR A 138 -3.40 11.94 9.40
N LEU A 139 -4.33 12.50 10.18
CA LEU A 139 -4.05 13.67 11.02
C LEU A 139 -3.46 13.31 12.39
N TYR A 140 -3.94 12.22 13.00
CA TYR A 140 -3.62 11.82 14.37
C TYR A 140 -3.04 10.41 14.50
N GLY A 141 -3.07 9.61 13.45
CA GLY A 141 -2.52 8.24 13.43
C GLY A 141 -3.60 7.20 13.73
N SER A 142 -3.26 5.92 13.61
CA SER A 142 -4.18 4.83 13.98
C SER A 142 -4.31 4.59 15.49
N GLY A 143 -3.66 5.42 16.30
CA GLY A 143 -3.66 5.37 17.77
C GLY A 143 -2.50 4.56 18.32
N SER A 144 -1.77 5.14 19.28
CA SER A 144 -0.78 4.43 20.09
C SER A 144 -1.44 3.85 21.35
N ILE A 145 -0.72 2.98 22.07
CA ILE A 145 -1.19 2.43 23.34
C ILE A 145 -1.41 3.59 24.31
N GLY A 146 -2.68 3.94 24.57
CA GLY A 146 -3.06 5.15 25.29
C GLY A 146 -3.00 5.07 26.82
N GLY A 147 -3.02 3.87 27.38
CA GLY A 147 -3.16 3.67 28.82
C GLY A 147 -3.23 2.21 29.21
N ILE A 148 -3.47 1.95 30.49
CA ILE A 148 -3.63 0.62 31.05
C ILE A 148 -5.05 0.47 31.59
N VAL A 149 -5.64 -0.70 31.36
CA VAL A 149 -6.94 -1.07 31.92
C VAL A 149 -6.76 -2.27 32.83
N LEU A 150 -7.07 -2.09 34.12
CA LEU A 150 -6.99 -3.15 35.12
C LEU A 150 -8.22 -4.03 35.05
N GLN A 151 -8.05 -5.30 34.70
CA GLN A 151 -9.11 -6.31 34.74
C GLN A 151 -9.06 -7.07 36.07
N PRO A 152 -10.20 -7.38 36.71
CA PRO A 152 -11.58 -7.20 36.23
C PRO A 152 -12.23 -5.85 36.57
N SER A 153 -11.55 -4.97 37.31
CA SER A 153 -12.12 -3.67 37.76
C SER A 153 -12.53 -2.72 36.64
N ASN A 154 -12.04 -2.97 35.41
CA ASN A 154 -12.15 -2.11 34.24
C ASN A 154 -11.68 -0.66 34.48
N GLN A 155 -10.84 -0.45 35.51
CA GLN A 155 -10.29 0.86 35.84
C GLN A 155 -9.24 1.25 34.80
N ARG A 156 -9.39 2.44 34.23
CA ARG A 156 -8.45 3.03 33.28
C ARG A 156 -7.49 3.94 34.02
N MET A 157 -6.22 3.89 33.66
CA MET A 157 -5.19 4.79 34.20
C MET A 157 -4.09 5.03 33.18
N SER A 158 -3.32 6.10 33.39
CA SER A 158 -2.17 6.40 32.54
C SER A 158 -1.04 5.37 32.77
N ILE A 159 -0.15 5.23 31.79
CA ILE A 159 1.01 4.34 31.90
C ILE A 159 1.93 4.80 33.05
N TYR A 160 2.07 6.11 33.22
CA TYR A 160 2.87 6.71 34.28
C TYR A 160 2.27 6.47 35.67
N GLU A 161 0.94 6.56 35.81
CA GLU A 161 0.25 6.27 37.06
C GLU A 161 0.40 4.80 37.46
N ALA A 162 0.24 3.88 36.51
CA ALA A 162 0.48 2.46 36.75
C ALA A 162 1.94 2.18 37.16
N MET A 163 2.90 2.94 36.64
CA MET A 163 4.30 2.86 37.05
C MET A 163 4.50 3.36 38.49
N LYS A 164 3.89 4.50 38.86
CA LYS A 164 3.93 5.02 40.24
C LYS A 164 3.30 4.06 41.25
N GLN A 165 2.25 3.35 40.85
CA GLN A 165 1.58 2.34 41.66
C GLN A 165 2.30 0.98 41.66
N ASN A 166 3.47 0.86 41.01
CA ASN A 166 4.23 -0.38 40.85
C ASN A 166 3.47 -1.53 40.17
N ILE A 167 2.41 -1.21 39.43
CA ILE A 167 1.65 -2.19 38.63
C ILE A 167 2.47 -2.58 37.39
N VAL A 168 3.17 -1.60 36.81
CA VAL A 168 4.06 -1.80 35.66
C VAL A 168 5.45 -1.34 36.03
N VAL A 169 6.44 -2.19 35.80
CA VAL A 169 7.84 -1.86 36.07
C VAL A 169 8.35 -0.78 35.10
N PRO A 170 9.27 0.10 35.51
CA PRO A 170 9.79 1.18 34.65
C PRO A 170 10.36 0.70 33.32
N GLY A 171 10.94 -0.52 33.27
CA GLY A 171 11.47 -1.11 32.03
C GLY A 171 10.41 -1.39 30.96
N VAL A 172 9.13 -1.47 31.34
CA VAL A 172 7.98 -1.63 30.42
C VAL A 172 7.27 -0.30 30.21
N ALA A 173 7.11 0.51 31.26
CA ALA A 173 6.40 1.78 31.20
C ALA A 173 7.13 2.83 30.35
N LEU A 174 8.46 2.97 30.51
CA LEU A 174 9.23 4.00 29.82
C LEU A 174 9.19 3.84 28.29
N PRO A 175 9.44 2.65 27.70
CA PRO A 175 9.34 2.48 26.25
C PRO A 175 7.95 2.79 25.69
N LEU A 176 6.88 2.51 26.45
CA LEU A 176 5.51 2.82 26.01
C LEU A 176 5.23 4.33 26.03
N LEU A 177 5.73 5.05 27.04
CA LEU A 177 5.65 6.51 27.10
C LEU A 177 6.52 7.16 26.00
N GLU A 178 7.71 6.63 25.73
CA GLU A 178 8.57 7.07 24.62
C GLU A 178 7.87 6.87 23.27
N ALA A 179 7.19 5.73 23.08
CA ALA A 179 6.38 5.47 21.89
C ALA A 179 5.21 6.48 21.75
N GLN A 180 4.51 6.80 22.85
CA GLN A 180 3.47 7.84 22.84
C GLN A 180 4.05 9.19 22.39
N ALA A 181 5.15 9.64 23.02
CA ALA A 181 5.83 10.89 22.67
C ALA A 181 6.28 10.92 21.21
N ALA A 182 6.87 9.83 20.70
CA ALA A 182 7.30 9.73 19.30
C ALA A 182 6.16 9.59 18.29
N THR A 183 4.95 9.22 18.73
CA THR A 183 3.73 9.25 17.90
C THR A 183 3.02 10.61 17.94
N GLY A 184 3.50 11.53 18.78
CA GLY A 184 3.16 12.94 18.76
C GLY A 184 2.57 13.49 20.05
N PHE A 185 2.00 12.64 20.92
CA PHE A 185 1.31 13.09 22.13
C PHE A 185 1.42 12.08 23.27
N ILE A 186 1.54 12.60 24.49
CA ILE A 186 1.25 11.85 25.71
C ILE A 186 -0.27 11.77 25.89
N ILE A 187 -0.77 10.57 26.18
CA ILE A 187 -2.21 10.32 26.26
C ILE A 187 -2.63 10.22 27.72
N ASP A 188 -3.62 11.01 28.08
CA ASP A 188 -4.38 10.82 29.32
C ASP A 188 -5.67 10.04 28.98
N PRO A 189 -5.75 8.74 29.32
CA PRO A 189 -6.90 7.91 29.02
C PRO A 189 -8.10 8.19 29.94
N VAL A 190 -7.91 8.90 31.06
CA VAL A 190 -8.97 9.21 32.04
C VAL A 190 -9.74 10.44 31.58
N ASN A 191 -9.02 11.51 31.22
CA ASN A 191 -9.62 12.75 30.72
C ASN A 191 -9.73 12.82 29.19
N ASN A 192 -9.29 11.76 28.49
CA ASN A 192 -9.28 11.66 27.03
C ASN A 192 -8.53 12.84 26.37
N GLN A 193 -7.38 13.21 26.93
CA GLN A 193 -6.55 14.30 26.45
C GLN A 193 -5.31 13.79 25.72
N LYS A 194 -4.84 14.60 24.77
CA LYS A 194 -3.58 14.41 24.05
C LYS A 194 -2.73 15.65 24.27
N LEU A 195 -1.64 15.49 25.00
CA LEU A 195 -0.82 16.59 25.49
C LEU A 195 0.60 16.51 24.94
N ARG A 196 1.25 17.65 24.77
CA ARG A 196 2.72 17.68 24.56
C ARG A 196 3.44 17.25 25.83
N VAL A 197 4.70 16.87 25.73
CA VAL A 197 5.49 16.44 26.91
C VAL A 197 5.53 17.55 27.97
N ASP A 198 5.75 18.80 27.56
CA ASP A 198 5.78 19.96 28.47
C ASP A 198 4.42 20.23 29.14
N GLU A 199 3.32 20.00 28.43
CA GLU A 199 1.95 20.18 28.95
C GLU A 199 1.57 19.02 29.89
N ALA A 200 1.94 17.80 29.52
CA ALA A 200 1.67 16.60 30.29
C ALA A 200 2.37 16.61 31.66
N VAL A 201 3.54 17.24 31.77
CA VAL A 201 4.19 17.49 33.07
C VAL A 201 3.42 18.51 33.90
N LYS A 202 2.93 19.59 33.28
CA LYS A 202 2.16 20.64 33.99
C LYS A 202 0.84 20.13 34.51
N GLU A 203 0.14 19.31 33.71
CA GLU A 203 -1.13 18.68 34.06
C GLU A 203 -0.96 17.45 34.98
N GLY A 204 0.29 17.05 35.28
CA GLY A 204 0.58 15.93 36.18
C GLY A 204 0.32 14.53 35.61
N VAL A 205 0.11 14.42 34.29
CA VAL A 205 -0.07 13.14 33.59
C VAL A 205 1.23 12.34 33.57
N ILE A 206 2.38 13.03 33.50
CA ILE A 206 3.73 12.47 33.63
C ILE A 206 4.55 13.27 34.63
N GLY A 207 5.57 12.63 35.22
CA GLY A 207 6.46 13.29 36.17
C GLY A 207 7.66 13.99 35.53
N PRO A 208 8.28 14.93 36.27
CA PRO A 208 9.49 15.61 35.81
C PRO A 208 10.67 14.65 35.60
N GLU A 209 10.71 13.49 36.28
CA GLU A 209 11.80 12.52 36.18
C GLU A 209 11.89 11.82 34.82
N VAL A 210 10.80 11.82 34.04
CA VAL A 210 10.76 11.24 32.68
C VAL A 210 10.80 12.30 31.58
N HIS A 211 10.70 13.59 31.93
CA HIS A 211 10.57 14.69 30.98
C HIS A 211 11.69 14.72 29.93
N GLU A 212 12.95 14.67 30.36
CA GLU A 212 14.10 14.76 29.44
C GLU A 212 14.11 13.63 28.40
N LYS A 213 13.86 12.39 28.83
CA LYS A 213 13.79 11.22 27.92
C LYS A 213 12.63 11.31 26.95
N LEU A 214 11.46 11.71 27.44
CA LEU A 214 10.27 11.85 26.60
C LEU A 214 10.38 13.04 25.65
N GLN A 215 11.10 14.10 26.03
CA GLN A 215 11.38 15.24 25.15
C GLN A 215 12.32 14.84 24.00
N GLN A 216 13.32 13.99 24.26
CA GLN A 216 14.14 13.40 23.19
C GLN A 216 13.29 12.55 22.24
N ALA A 217 12.39 11.71 22.78
CA ALA A 217 11.47 10.91 21.97
C ALA A 217 10.46 11.77 21.18
N GLU A 218 9.97 12.87 21.76
CA GLU A 218 9.11 13.85 21.08
C GLU A 218 9.84 14.54 19.90
N GLY A 219 11.17 14.64 19.99
CA GLY A 219 12.07 15.06 18.91
C GLY A 219 11.85 14.32 17.59
N ALA A 220 11.38 13.06 17.66
CA ALA A 220 10.96 12.26 16.52
C ALA A 220 9.89 12.92 15.63
N VAL A 221 9.08 13.79 16.19
CA VAL A 221 7.95 14.46 15.52
C VAL A 221 8.23 15.95 15.35
N SER A 222 8.86 16.60 16.34
CA SER A 222 9.16 18.03 16.28
C SER A 222 10.42 18.37 15.49
N GLY A 223 11.32 17.39 15.32
CA GLY A 223 12.65 17.54 14.74
C GLY A 223 13.72 17.74 15.80
N TYR A 224 14.88 17.12 15.57
CA TYR A 224 16.06 17.32 16.41
C TYR A 224 16.72 18.65 16.06
N LYS A 225 17.08 19.42 17.09
CA LYS A 225 17.83 20.67 16.94
C LYS A 225 19.32 20.36 16.98
N ASP A 226 20.08 21.02 16.13
CA ASP A 226 21.54 20.94 16.14
C ASP A 226 22.10 21.73 17.33
N PRO A 227 22.85 21.11 18.26
CA PRO A 227 23.49 21.81 19.38
C PRO A 227 24.51 22.87 18.97
N PHE A 228 25.06 22.78 17.75
CA PHE A 228 26.18 23.62 17.30
C PHE A 228 25.75 24.82 16.46
N THR A 229 24.46 24.92 16.12
CA THR A 229 23.92 26.05 15.35
C THR A 229 22.60 26.53 15.96
N GLU A 230 22.67 27.26 17.08
CA GLU A 230 21.51 27.94 17.68
C GLU A 230 20.78 28.87 16.68
N GLU A 231 21.46 29.27 15.59
CA GLU A 231 20.92 30.13 14.52
C GLU A 231 20.25 29.36 13.38
N SER A 232 20.50 28.05 13.24
CA SER A 232 19.84 27.25 12.22
C SER A 232 18.56 26.66 12.80
N LYS A 233 17.40 27.27 12.49
CA LYS A 233 16.07 26.66 12.72
C LYS A 233 15.84 25.39 11.88
N LYS A 234 16.91 24.73 11.42
CA LYS A 234 16.87 23.59 10.52
C LYS A 234 16.61 22.34 11.35
N LYS A 235 15.37 21.86 11.29
CA LYS A 235 14.95 20.59 11.88
C LYS A 235 15.63 19.45 11.13
N MET A 236 16.35 18.59 11.85
CA MET A 236 16.99 17.41 11.26
C MET A 236 16.02 16.24 11.19
N SER A 237 16.19 15.42 10.14
CA SER A 237 15.50 14.14 10.00
C SER A 237 16.04 13.11 11.00
N PHE A 238 15.34 11.99 11.16
CA PHE A 238 15.82 10.86 11.98
C PHE A 238 17.16 10.32 11.49
N TYR A 239 17.32 10.18 10.17
CA TYR A 239 18.55 9.69 9.58
C TYR A 239 19.73 10.64 9.83
N ASP A 240 19.51 11.95 9.68
CA ASP A 240 20.53 12.95 9.98
C ASP A 240 20.89 12.97 11.47
N ALA A 241 19.90 12.83 12.36
CA ALA A 241 20.14 12.77 13.81
C ALA A 241 20.96 11.54 14.21
N MET A 242 20.72 10.38 13.60
CA MET A 242 21.54 9.17 13.82
C MET A 242 22.96 9.35 13.28
N LYS A 243 23.11 9.89 12.07
CA LYS A 243 24.42 10.09 11.42
C LYS A 243 25.30 11.08 12.19
N ASN A 244 24.68 12.09 12.82
CA ASN A 244 25.36 13.06 13.66
C ASN A 244 25.53 12.61 15.13
N ASN A 245 25.24 11.34 15.45
CA ASN A 245 25.32 10.77 16.81
C ASN A 245 24.45 11.47 17.87
N LEU A 246 23.41 12.20 17.46
CA LEU A 246 22.44 12.84 18.37
C LEU A 246 21.44 11.82 18.91
N LEU A 247 21.21 10.74 18.16
CA LEU A 247 20.29 9.68 18.53
C LEU A 247 20.96 8.31 18.33
N LEU A 248 20.98 7.50 19.39
CA LEU A 248 21.53 6.15 19.31
C LEU A 248 20.69 5.29 18.34
N PRO A 249 21.31 4.50 17.45
CA PRO A 249 20.58 3.70 16.45
C PRO A 249 19.49 2.79 17.05
N GLY A 250 19.76 2.18 18.21
CA GLY A 250 18.79 1.32 18.90
C GLY A 250 17.58 2.08 19.49
N ALA A 251 17.76 3.33 19.90
CA ALA A 251 16.64 4.18 20.33
C ALA A 251 15.85 4.66 19.11
N ALA A 252 16.56 5.10 18.06
CA ALA A 252 15.96 5.56 16.81
C ALA A 252 15.07 4.50 16.17
N LEU A 253 15.55 3.24 16.09
CA LEU A 253 14.78 2.14 15.54
C LEU A 253 13.48 1.92 16.28
N LYS A 254 13.48 1.93 17.63
CA LYS A 254 12.27 1.76 18.43
C LYS A 254 11.23 2.84 18.16
N LEU A 255 11.66 4.10 18.05
CA LEU A 255 10.76 5.22 17.78
C LEU A 255 10.19 5.14 16.34
N LEU A 256 11.03 4.77 15.37
CA LEU A 256 10.61 4.58 13.98
C LEU A 256 9.64 3.40 13.84
N GLU A 257 9.90 2.28 14.53
CA GLU A 257 8.99 1.13 14.57
C GLU A 257 7.65 1.50 15.19
N ALA A 258 7.65 2.27 16.29
CA ALA A 258 6.42 2.76 16.91
C ALA A 258 5.61 3.65 15.94
N GLN A 259 6.28 4.57 15.23
CA GLN A 259 5.63 5.40 14.21
C GLN A 259 5.08 4.55 13.04
N ALA A 260 5.88 3.65 12.48
CA ALA A 260 5.47 2.75 11.41
C ALA A 260 4.27 1.87 11.83
N ALA A 261 4.28 1.35 13.05
CA ALA A 261 3.17 0.59 13.64
C ALA A 261 1.93 1.45 13.98
N THR A 262 2.00 2.78 13.83
CA THR A 262 0.81 3.65 13.83
C THR A 262 0.37 4.06 12.41
N GLY A 263 1.07 3.57 11.39
CA GLY A 263 0.71 3.63 9.98
C GLY A 263 1.52 4.62 9.13
N PHE A 264 2.30 5.52 9.73
CA PHE A 264 3.10 6.49 8.97
C PHE A 264 4.37 6.87 9.71
N LEU A 265 5.42 7.20 8.95
CA LEU A 265 6.59 7.88 9.46
C LEU A 265 6.40 9.39 9.32
N THR A 266 6.81 10.14 10.34
CA THR A 266 6.72 11.61 10.31
C THR A 266 8.04 12.18 9.84
N ASP A 267 8.01 12.97 8.76
CA ASP A 267 9.14 13.83 8.41
C ASP A 267 9.15 15.06 9.34
N PRO A 268 10.15 15.22 10.22
CA PRO A 268 10.16 16.33 11.16
C PRO A 268 10.36 17.70 10.49
N ALA A 269 11.00 17.74 9.31
CA ALA A 269 11.27 18.98 8.60
C ALA A 269 9.99 19.56 7.97
N THR A 270 9.21 18.71 7.31
CA THR A 270 7.97 19.12 6.61
C THR A 270 6.70 18.83 7.41
N SER A 271 6.81 18.12 8.53
CA SER A 271 5.66 17.56 9.29
C SER A 271 4.73 16.68 8.44
N ARG A 272 5.22 16.19 7.29
CA ARG A 272 4.46 15.30 6.42
C ARG A 272 4.49 13.88 6.94
N ARG A 273 3.41 13.16 6.66
CA ARG A 273 3.33 11.71 6.90
C ARG A 273 3.62 10.97 5.63
N LEU A 274 4.58 10.07 5.73
CA LEU A 274 5.07 9.30 4.61
C LEU A 274 4.86 7.81 4.92
N SER A 275 4.50 7.05 3.89
CA SER A 275 4.64 5.59 3.95
C SER A 275 6.12 5.25 4.15
N VAL A 276 6.43 4.04 4.63
CA VAL A 276 7.84 3.64 4.79
C VAL A 276 8.60 3.76 3.45
N ARG A 277 7.95 3.45 2.33
CA ARG A 277 8.54 3.57 0.98
C ARG A 277 8.83 5.02 0.60
N ASP A 278 7.90 5.93 0.88
CA ASP A 278 8.07 7.35 0.55
C ASP A 278 9.09 8.02 1.46
N ALA A 279 9.16 7.60 2.73
CA ALA A 279 10.15 8.09 3.69
C ALA A 279 11.58 7.75 3.27
N VAL A 280 11.81 6.54 2.76
CA VAL A 280 13.11 6.12 2.21
C VAL A 280 13.45 6.94 0.95
N ARG A 281 12.49 7.11 0.03
CA ARG A 281 12.70 7.94 -1.17
C ARG A 281 13.01 9.40 -0.84
N ALA A 282 12.38 9.93 0.21
CA ALA A 282 12.61 11.28 0.71
C ALA A 282 13.90 11.43 1.55
N GLY A 283 14.62 10.34 1.82
CA GLY A 283 15.84 10.35 2.64
C GLY A 283 15.60 10.59 4.13
N VAL A 284 14.36 10.43 4.61
CA VAL A 284 14.00 10.60 6.03
C VAL A 284 14.52 9.42 6.86
N VAL A 285 14.59 8.24 6.24
CA VAL A 285 15.06 6.99 6.83
C VAL A 285 16.07 6.32 5.88
N GLY A 286 17.11 5.72 6.45
CA GLY A 286 18.11 4.96 5.69
C GLY A 286 17.56 3.65 5.12
N GLU A 287 18.07 3.26 3.95
CA GLU A 287 17.64 2.03 3.25
C GLU A 287 17.81 0.77 4.13
N GLU A 288 18.78 0.76 5.03
CA GLU A 288 19.08 -0.32 5.97
C GLU A 288 17.92 -0.68 6.91
N LEU A 289 17.06 0.28 7.25
CA LEU A 289 15.94 0.07 8.17
C LEU A 289 14.63 -0.29 7.46
N THR A 290 14.62 -0.26 6.13
CA THR A 290 13.39 -0.40 5.30
C THR A 290 12.65 -1.71 5.59
N GLU A 291 13.36 -2.84 5.58
CA GLU A 291 12.80 -4.17 5.83
C GLU A 291 12.11 -4.24 7.20
N THR A 292 12.78 -3.73 8.24
CA THR A 292 12.28 -3.76 9.61
C THR A 292 11.04 -2.87 9.78
N LEU A 293 11.07 -1.66 9.21
CA LEU A 293 9.95 -0.73 9.31
C LEU A 293 8.75 -1.15 8.47
N LEU A 294 8.97 -1.77 7.30
CA LEU A 294 7.89 -2.38 6.53
C LEU A 294 7.21 -3.51 7.30
N ARG A 295 7.92 -4.26 8.14
CA ARG A 295 7.30 -5.27 9.02
C ARG A 295 6.43 -4.62 10.09
N ALA A 296 6.87 -3.49 10.66
CA ALA A 296 6.08 -2.74 11.62
C ALA A 296 4.83 -2.10 10.98
N GLU A 297 4.93 -1.53 9.78
CA GLU A 297 3.81 -0.94 9.04
C GLU A 297 2.71 -1.97 8.70
N ARG A 298 3.09 -3.23 8.44
CA ARG A 298 2.14 -4.35 8.23
C ARG A 298 1.25 -4.63 9.45
N ALA A 299 1.60 -4.17 10.65
CA ALA A 299 0.72 -4.28 11.81
C ALA A 299 -0.58 -3.47 11.63
N VAL A 300 -0.53 -2.38 10.85
CA VAL A 300 -1.69 -1.48 10.60
C VAL A 300 -2.31 -1.72 9.24
N VAL A 301 -1.49 -1.92 8.22
CA VAL A 301 -1.96 -2.10 6.82
C VAL A 301 -2.41 -3.53 6.57
N GLY A 302 -2.02 -4.48 7.43
CA GLY A 302 -2.18 -5.91 7.17
C GLY A 302 -1.17 -6.40 6.14
N TYR A 303 -1.37 -7.62 5.67
CA TYR A 303 -0.61 -8.13 4.54
C TYR A 303 -1.43 -7.90 3.28
N THR A 304 -0.78 -7.49 2.20
CA THR A 304 -1.43 -7.32 0.89
C THR A 304 -0.79 -8.22 -0.14
N ASP A 305 -1.60 -8.77 -1.02
CA ASP A 305 -1.13 -9.54 -2.16
C ASP A 305 -0.33 -8.61 -3.11
N PRO A 306 0.91 -8.96 -3.50
CA PRO A 306 1.76 -8.09 -4.32
C PRO A 306 1.23 -7.81 -5.72
N TYR A 307 0.34 -8.65 -6.25
CA TYR A 307 -0.15 -8.58 -7.62
C TYR A 307 -1.53 -7.92 -7.71
N THR A 308 -2.38 -8.17 -6.72
CA THR A 308 -3.77 -7.69 -6.70
C THR A 308 -4.00 -6.56 -5.71
N GLY A 309 -3.07 -6.31 -4.77
CA GLY A 309 -3.22 -5.31 -3.71
C GLY A 309 -4.26 -5.66 -2.65
N SER A 310 -4.90 -6.83 -2.75
CA SER A 310 -5.96 -7.25 -1.84
C SER A 310 -5.40 -7.64 -0.47
N PRO A 311 -6.12 -7.35 0.63
CA PRO A 311 -5.69 -7.77 1.96
C PRO A 311 -5.69 -9.31 2.05
N ILE A 312 -4.56 -9.87 2.45
CA ILE A 312 -4.36 -11.29 2.70
C ILE A 312 -4.16 -11.54 4.20
N SER A 313 -4.58 -12.72 4.65
CA SER A 313 -4.39 -13.13 6.03
C SER A 313 -2.91 -13.30 6.38
N LEU A 314 -2.57 -13.13 7.66
CA LEU A 314 -1.24 -13.42 8.22
C LEU A 314 -0.77 -14.85 7.87
N CYS A 315 -1.71 -15.79 7.76
CA CYS A 315 -1.50 -17.19 7.41
C CYS A 315 -1.02 -17.34 5.96
N GLN A 316 -1.72 -16.68 5.03
CA GLN A 316 -1.37 -16.65 3.60
C GLN A 316 -0.01 -15.96 3.39
N ALA A 317 0.23 -14.85 4.08
CA ALA A 317 1.46 -14.09 3.94
C ALA A 317 2.70 -14.78 4.55
N LYS A 318 2.51 -15.61 5.58
CA LYS A 318 3.58 -16.43 6.15
C LYS A 318 3.89 -17.68 5.32
N ASN A 319 3.14 -17.96 4.26
CA ASN A 319 3.23 -19.19 3.46
C ASN A 319 3.31 -20.45 4.33
N LYS A 320 2.63 -20.43 5.49
CA LYS A 320 2.65 -21.52 6.44
C LYS A 320 1.54 -22.49 6.06
N LYS A 321 1.94 -23.72 5.74
CA LYS A 321 1.01 -24.82 5.48
C LYS A 321 0.58 -25.40 6.84
N PHE A 322 -0.71 -25.69 6.98
CA PHE A 322 -1.33 -26.24 8.17
C PHE A 322 -1.92 -27.61 7.86
N SER A 323 -1.93 -28.52 8.82
CA SER A 323 -2.84 -29.68 8.78
C SER A 323 -4.29 -29.22 9.00
N VAL A 324 -5.27 -30.07 8.69
CA VAL A 324 -6.68 -29.73 8.90
C VAL A 324 -6.99 -29.45 10.37
N GLU A 325 -6.37 -30.20 11.29
CA GLU A 325 -6.54 -29.99 12.73
C GLU A 325 -5.93 -28.66 13.20
N GLU A 326 -4.74 -28.31 12.70
CA GLU A 326 -4.12 -27.02 13.02
C GLU A 326 -4.92 -25.86 12.44
N ALA A 327 -5.49 -26.03 11.24
CA ALA A 327 -6.33 -25.03 10.60
C ALA A 327 -7.63 -24.78 11.40
N LEU A 328 -8.22 -25.82 12.00
CA LEU A 328 -9.35 -25.69 12.92
C LEU A 328 -8.96 -24.91 14.18
N LYS A 329 -7.85 -25.26 14.83
CA LYS A 329 -7.34 -24.57 16.03
C LYS A 329 -6.99 -23.11 15.76
N ALA A 330 -6.54 -22.81 14.54
CA ALA A 330 -6.22 -21.46 14.08
C ALA A 330 -7.47 -20.66 13.61
N GLY A 331 -8.67 -21.25 13.61
CA GLY A 331 -9.90 -20.60 13.18
C GLY A 331 -10.00 -20.34 11.67
N LEU A 332 -9.17 -21.01 10.85
CA LEU A 332 -9.22 -20.92 9.38
C LEU A 332 -10.38 -21.72 8.78
N VAL A 333 -10.89 -22.69 9.53
CA VAL A 333 -11.89 -23.66 9.09
C VAL A 333 -12.98 -23.73 10.14
N GLY A 334 -14.25 -23.69 9.71
CA GLY A 334 -15.40 -23.89 10.58
C GLY A 334 -15.56 -25.35 11.01
N VAL A 335 -16.08 -25.58 12.22
CA VAL A 335 -16.33 -26.93 12.76
C VAL A 335 -17.26 -27.73 11.83
N GLU A 336 -18.16 -27.04 11.12
CA GLU A 336 -19.13 -27.63 10.18
C GLU A 336 -18.51 -28.34 8.96
N VAL A 337 -17.30 -27.96 8.54
CA VAL A 337 -16.60 -28.56 7.39
C VAL A 337 -15.40 -29.42 7.81
N TYR A 338 -15.09 -29.48 9.11
CA TYR A 338 -13.93 -30.19 9.65
C TYR A 338 -13.89 -31.66 9.22
N GLU A 339 -14.97 -32.41 9.40
CA GLU A 339 -15.05 -33.83 9.03
C GLU A 339 -14.83 -34.07 7.53
N LYS A 340 -15.34 -33.17 6.69
CA LYS A 340 -15.18 -33.26 5.22
C LYS A 340 -13.73 -33.00 4.83
N LEU A 341 -13.09 -32.01 5.44
CA LEU A 341 -11.68 -31.67 5.18
C LEU A 341 -10.73 -32.74 5.71
N LEU A 342 -11.01 -33.29 6.90
CA LEU A 342 -10.24 -34.41 7.45
C LEU A 342 -10.36 -35.63 6.55
N SER A 343 -11.53 -35.85 5.94
CA SER A 343 -11.70 -36.88 4.92
C SER A 343 -10.88 -36.63 3.66
N ALA A 344 -10.76 -35.38 3.22
CA ALA A 344 -9.93 -35.02 2.09
C ALA A 344 -8.43 -35.13 2.41
N GLU A 345 -7.99 -34.81 3.64
CA GLU A 345 -6.59 -34.94 4.08
C GLU A 345 -6.10 -36.40 4.06
N ARG A 346 -7.02 -37.36 4.27
CA ARG A 346 -6.74 -38.80 4.09
C ARG A 346 -6.32 -39.17 2.67
N ALA A 347 -6.65 -38.37 1.65
CA ALA A 347 -6.14 -38.57 0.30
C ALA A 347 -4.61 -38.34 0.18
N VAL A 348 -4.01 -37.68 1.18
CA VAL A 348 -2.56 -37.41 1.25
C VAL A 348 -1.89 -38.35 2.25
N THR A 349 -2.49 -38.51 3.43
CA THR A 349 -1.92 -39.31 4.54
C THR A 349 -2.22 -40.80 4.43
N GLY A 350 -3.17 -41.18 3.57
CA GLY A 350 -3.62 -42.55 3.36
C GLY A 350 -4.94 -42.87 4.06
N TYR A 351 -5.80 -43.60 3.37
CA TYR A 351 -7.00 -44.20 3.95
C TYR A 351 -6.63 -45.47 4.71
N VAL A 352 -7.27 -45.74 5.84
CA VAL A 352 -6.94 -46.95 6.61
C VAL A 352 -7.71 -48.14 6.06
N ASP A 353 -7.00 -49.18 5.65
CA ASP A 353 -7.60 -50.47 5.30
C ASP A 353 -8.32 -51.06 6.52
N PRO A 354 -9.63 -51.38 6.43
CA PRO A 354 -10.39 -51.95 7.54
C PRO A 354 -9.79 -53.26 8.08
N TYR A 355 -9.18 -54.06 7.21
CA TYR A 355 -8.66 -55.41 7.48
C TYR A 355 -7.17 -55.40 7.82
N THR A 356 -6.35 -54.77 6.97
CA THR A 356 -4.88 -54.82 7.14
C THR A 356 -4.34 -53.70 8.01
N LYS A 357 -5.15 -52.66 8.28
CA LYS A 357 -4.75 -51.39 8.93
C LYS A 357 -3.61 -50.65 8.21
N ALA A 358 -3.24 -51.08 7.00
CA ALA A 358 -2.26 -50.41 6.18
C ALA A 358 -2.85 -49.14 5.54
N PRO A 359 -2.01 -48.12 5.25
CA PRO A 359 -2.43 -46.96 4.50
C PRO A 359 -2.66 -47.33 3.02
N MET A 360 -3.83 -46.98 2.52
CA MET A 360 -4.28 -47.13 1.14
C MET A 360 -4.33 -45.77 0.44
N SER A 361 -4.09 -45.78 -0.86
CA SER A 361 -4.23 -44.61 -1.71
C SER A 361 -5.69 -44.19 -1.89
N LEU A 362 -5.86 -42.96 -2.35
CA LEU A 362 -7.17 -42.42 -2.71
C LEU A 362 -7.88 -43.29 -3.76
N PHE A 363 -7.13 -43.81 -4.74
CA PHE A 363 -7.68 -44.64 -5.81
C PHE A 363 -8.13 -46.03 -5.29
N GLU A 364 -7.32 -46.67 -4.45
CA GLU A 364 -7.70 -47.94 -3.81
C GLU A 364 -8.92 -47.77 -2.90
N ALA A 365 -8.96 -46.70 -2.11
CA ALA A 365 -10.10 -46.38 -1.26
C ALA A 365 -11.38 -46.14 -2.07
N MET A 366 -11.26 -45.54 -3.26
CA MET A 366 -12.38 -45.32 -4.18
C MET A 366 -12.89 -46.65 -4.77
N ASN A 367 -12.00 -47.56 -5.14
CA ASN A 367 -12.36 -48.87 -5.69
C ASN A 367 -12.97 -49.80 -4.63
N GLN A 368 -12.57 -49.67 -3.37
CA GLN A 368 -13.16 -50.39 -2.24
C GLN A 368 -14.46 -49.74 -1.71
N GLY A 369 -14.88 -48.61 -2.28
CA GLY A 369 -16.11 -47.91 -1.88
C GLY A 369 -16.04 -47.19 -0.53
N LEU A 370 -14.84 -46.94 0.00
CA LEU A 370 -14.63 -46.17 1.23
C LEU A 370 -14.84 -44.66 1.03
N ILE A 371 -14.77 -44.20 -0.22
CA ILE A 371 -15.08 -42.83 -0.62
C ILE A 371 -16.07 -42.85 -1.79
N VAL A 372 -17.00 -41.90 -1.79
CA VAL A 372 -17.93 -41.70 -2.91
C VAL A 372 -17.14 -41.38 -4.18
N LYS A 373 -17.37 -42.12 -5.27
CA LYS A 373 -16.61 -41.99 -6.52
C LYS A 373 -16.51 -40.54 -7.01
N SER A 374 -17.62 -39.80 -7.04
CA SER A 374 -17.62 -38.40 -7.48
C SER A 374 -16.76 -37.47 -6.62
N HIS A 375 -16.61 -37.75 -5.32
CA HIS A 375 -15.70 -37.00 -4.45
C HIS A 375 -14.24 -37.40 -4.68
N GLY A 376 -13.97 -38.70 -4.85
CA GLY A 376 -12.63 -39.22 -5.16
C GLY A 376 -12.06 -38.71 -6.49
N VAL A 377 -12.90 -38.65 -7.53
CA VAL A 377 -12.57 -38.10 -8.86
C VAL A 377 -12.02 -36.67 -8.75
N ARG A 378 -12.71 -35.78 -8.00
CA ARG A 378 -12.31 -34.37 -7.82
C ARG A 378 -10.97 -34.24 -7.10
N LEU A 379 -10.73 -35.09 -6.11
CA LEU A 379 -9.47 -35.09 -5.37
C LEU A 379 -8.31 -35.62 -6.24
N LEU A 380 -8.55 -36.62 -7.09
CA LEU A 380 -7.55 -37.12 -8.06
C LEU A 380 -7.20 -36.06 -9.11
N GLU A 381 -8.21 -35.37 -9.66
CA GLU A 381 -8.02 -34.26 -10.59
C GLU A 381 -7.15 -33.16 -9.97
N ALA A 382 -7.45 -32.76 -8.73
CA ALA A 382 -6.67 -31.78 -7.99
C ALA A 382 -5.22 -32.23 -7.77
N GLN A 383 -4.98 -33.52 -7.47
CA GLN A 383 -3.61 -34.06 -7.32
C GLN A 383 -2.83 -33.98 -8.65
N ILE A 384 -3.41 -34.43 -9.75
CA ILE A 384 -2.76 -34.40 -11.07
C ILE A 384 -2.42 -32.96 -11.47
N ALA A 385 -3.38 -32.04 -11.37
CA ALA A 385 -3.19 -30.61 -11.68
C ALA A 385 -2.09 -29.94 -10.83
N THR A 386 -1.83 -30.46 -9.63
CA THR A 386 -0.82 -29.92 -8.70
C THR A 386 0.50 -30.67 -8.71
N GLY A 387 0.75 -31.51 -9.72
CA GLY A 387 2.07 -32.10 -9.99
C GLY A 387 2.16 -33.63 -9.90
N GLY A 388 1.03 -34.33 -9.82
CA GLY A 388 0.99 -35.81 -9.89
C GLY A 388 0.27 -36.47 -8.70
N ILE A 389 0.07 -37.78 -8.84
CA ILE A 389 -0.64 -38.63 -7.86
C ILE A 389 0.17 -38.74 -6.58
N ILE A 390 -0.47 -38.74 -5.41
CA ILE A 390 0.22 -38.84 -4.13
C ILE A 390 0.35 -40.30 -3.70
N ASP A 391 1.58 -40.72 -3.39
CA ASP A 391 1.86 -41.98 -2.71
C ASP A 391 1.73 -41.77 -1.19
N PRO A 392 0.72 -42.36 -0.52
CA PRO A 392 0.46 -42.13 0.90
C PRO A 392 1.52 -42.78 1.82
N VAL A 393 2.21 -43.83 1.36
CA VAL A 393 3.21 -44.55 2.15
C VAL A 393 4.51 -43.77 2.20
N HIS A 394 4.91 -43.20 1.05
CA HIS A 394 6.19 -42.51 0.90
C HIS A 394 6.05 -40.98 0.88
N SER A 395 4.83 -40.47 1.08
CA SER A 395 4.49 -39.04 1.24
C SER A 395 5.08 -38.11 0.16
N HIS A 396 5.12 -38.55 -1.09
CA HIS A 396 5.57 -37.73 -2.23
C HIS A 396 4.67 -37.94 -3.46
N ARG A 397 4.80 -37.05 -4.43
CA ARG A 397 4.07 -37.14 -5.70
C ARG A 397 4.82 -38.01 -6.69
N ILE A 398 4.08 -38.84 -7.41
CA ILE A 398 4.59 -39.70 -8.46
C ILE A 398 3.95 -39.31 -9.80
N PRO A 399 4.72 -39.40 -10.91
CA PRO A 399 4.17 -39.27 -12.26
C PRO A 399 3.09 -40.30 -12.53
N VAL A 400 2.15 -39.96 -13.41
CA VAL A 400 0.99 -40.79 -13.76
C VAL A 400 1.44 -42.16 -14.29
N GLU A 401 2.52 -42.21 -15.07
CA GLU A 401 3.08 -43.43 -15.63
C GLU A 401 3.65 -44.38 -14.56
N VAL A 402 4.15 -43.82 -13.46
CA VAL A 402 4.65 -44.59 -12.31
C VAL A 402 3.48 -45.05 -11.44
N ALA A 403 2.43 -44.23 -11.32
CA ALA A 403 1.22 -44.58 -10.59
C ALA A 403 0.51 -45.80 -11.18
N TYR A 404 0.46 -45.92 -12.52
CA TYR A 404 -0.07 -47.11 -13.22
C TYR A 404 0.63 -48.40 -12.80
N LYS A 405 1.97 -48.38 -12.75
CA LYS A 405 2.77 -49.57 -12.40
C LYS A 405 2.60 -49.99 -10.95
N ARG A 406 2.25 -49.05 -10.08
CA ARG A 406 2.04 -49.29 -8.63
C ARG A 406 0.58 -49.58 -8.28
N GLY A 407 -0.35 -49.54 -9.26
CA GLY A 407 -1.78 -49.72 -9.01
C GLY A 407 -2.43 -48.59 -8.21
N LEU A 408 -1.75 -47.45 -8.07
CA LEU A 408 -2.24 -46.27 -7.35
C LEU A 408 -3.14 -45.38 -8.22
N PHE A 409 -3.21 -45.69 -9.52
CA PHE A 409 -4.01 -45.04 -10.54
C PHE A 409 -4.08 -45.95 -11.77
N ASP A 410 -5.06 -45.77 -12.66
CA ASP A 410 -5.19 -46.57 -13.89
C ASP A 410 -5.48 -45.73 -15.14
N GLU A 411 -5.26 -46.35 -16.31
CA GLU A 411 -5.41 -45.67 -17.59
C GLU A 411 -6.87 -45.34 -17.92
N GLU A 412 -7.81 -46.16 -17.42
CA GLU A 412 -9.25 -45.94 -17.59
C GLU A 412 -9.69 -44.65 -16.89
N MET A 413 -9.32 -44.48 -15.62
CA MET A 413 -9.60 -43.26 -14.86
C MET A 413 -8.89 -42.04 -15.45
N ASN A 414 -7.68 -42.19 -15.98
CA ASN A 414 -6.99 -41.10 -16.65
C ASN A 414 -7.74 -40.59 -17.88
N ARG A 415 -8.36 -41.50 -18.65
CA ARG A 415 -9.19 -41.12 -19.80
C ARG A 415 -10.44 -40.35 -19.35
N VAL A 416 -11.08 -40.80 -18.27
CA VAL A 416 -12.24 -40.11 -17.66
C VAL A 416 -11.87 -38.70 -17.21
N LEU A 417 -10.72 -38.51 -16.56
CA LEU A 417 -10.26 -37.19 -16.11
C LEU A 417 -9.76 -36.29 -17.24
N SER A 418 -9.39 -36.86 -18.39
CA SER A 418 -8.90 -36.10 -19.55
C SER A 418 -10.03 -35.60 -20.46
N ASP A 419 -11.25 -36.14 -20.33
CA ASP A 419 -12.40 -35.73 -21.13
C ASP A 419 -13.12 -34.51 -20.50
N PRO A 420 -13.11 -33.33 -21.14
CA PRO A 420 -13.76 -32.12 -20.63
C PRO A 420 -15.29 -32.10 -20.79
N SER A 421 -15.87 -33.12 -21.44
CA SER A 421 -17.31 -33.22 -21.74
C SER A 421 -18.12 -34.05 -20.74
N ASP A 422 -17.45 -34.74 -19.82
CA ASP A 422 -18.06 -35.72 -18.91
C ASP A 422 -18.41 -35.12 -17.52
N ASP A 423 -19.15 -35.89 -16.71
CA ASP A 423 -19.67 -35.59 -15.35
C ASP A 423 -18.59 -35.23 -14.29
N THR A 424 -17.36 -34.97 -14.72
CA THR A 424 -16.16 -34.68 -13.93
C THR A 424 -16.05 -33.22 -13.48
N LYS A 425 -16.88 -32.30 -14.00
CA LYS A 425 -16.93 -30.88 -13.61
C LYS A 425 -17.45 -30.68 -12.19
N GLY A 426 -16.57 -30.93 -11.23
CA GLY A 426 -16.85 -30.88 -9.80
C GLY A 426 -16.59 -29.53 -9.12
N PHE A 427 -15.96 -28.60 -9.83
CA PHE A 427 -15.56 -27.28 -9.33
C PHE A 427 -16.41 -26.17 -9.97
N PHE A 428 -16.70 -25.12 -9.22
CA PHE A 428 -17.52 -23.99 -9.65
C PHE A 428 -16.68 -22.72 -9.74
N ASP A 429 -16.84 -21.95 -10.82
CA ASP A 429 -16.33 -20.58 -10.93
C ASP A 429 -17.33 -19.63 -10.27
N PRO A 430 -16.92 -18.83 -9.27
CA PRO A 430 -17.82 -17.88 -8.60
C PRO A 430 -18.03 -16.56 -9.35
N ASN A 431 -17.34 -16.32 -10.48
CA ASN A 431 -17.35 -15.03 -11.18
C ASN A 431 -18.48 -14.85 -12.20
#